data_AF-A0A8S3FCH8-F1
#
_entry.id   AF-A0A8S3FCH8-F1
#
_cell.length_a   1.000
_cell.length_b   1.000
_cell.length_c   1.000
_cell.angle_alpha   90.00
_cell.angle_beta   90.00
_cell.angle_gamma   90.00
#
_symmetry.space_group_name_H-M   'P 1'
#
loop_
_entity.id
_entity.type
_entity.pdbx_description
1 polymer ?
#
loop_
_entity_poly.entity_id
_entity_poly.type
_entity_poly.pdbx_seq_one_letter_code
_entity_poly.pdbx_strand_id
1 'polypeptide(L)'
;MLVNRSESKLAGWAVSGDQRDIDARIIYLTDGLLKKRLLNYKNFIKNLPDNNNKPTVFFLDEVHERSINIDLCIALFARLLTEKPEIRSQFKIIISSATLDPTVPKLFRNISQLTVGEFAKPMLGTLCPVTKCERTNENILDLVQELCKKRQRYDQILCFVSSVSEVNQYCRLLEEISHGT
;
A
#
# COMPACT_ATOMS: atom_id res chain seq x y z
N MET A 1 17.49 26.87 29.39
CA MET A 1 17.42 25.40 29.25
C MET A 1 16.58 25.10 28.02
N LEU A 2 17.23 25.00 26.86
CA LEU A 2 16.55 24.76 25.59
C LEU A 2 16.22 23.27 25.52
N VAL A 3 14.93 22.95 25.57
CA VAL A 3 14.44 21.58 25.37
C VAL A 3 14.83 21.18 23.96
N ASN A 4 15.78 20.26 23.89
CA ASN A 4 16.21 19.58 22.68
C ASN A 4 14.98 18.83 22.14
N ARG A 5 14.25 19.43 21.19
CA ARG A 5 13.23 18.70 20.43
C ARG A 5 14.01 17.66 19.64
N SER A 6 14.02 16.41 20.12
CA SER A 6 14.37 15.28 19.27
C SER A 6 13.59 15.47 17.97
N GLU A 7 14.27 15.60 16.83
CA GLU A 7 13.62 15.71 15.54
C GLU A 7 12.69 14.51 15.40
N SER A 8 11.38 14.72 15.61
CA SER A 8 10.41 13.64 15.52
C SER A 8 10.50 13.12 14.10
N LYS A 9 10.90 11.86 13.94
CA LYS A 9 11.02 11.26 12.61
C LYS A 9 9.70 11.39 11.86
N LEU A 10 9.81 11.70 10.56
CA LEU A 10 8.63 11.96 9.74
C LEU A 10 7.76 10.70 9.59
N ALA A 11 8.39 9.55 9.39
CA ALA A 11 7.70 8.30 9.16
C ALA A 11 8.36 7.11 9.87
N GLY A 12 7.52 6.13 10.22
CA GLY A 12 7.89 4.83 10.76
C GLY A 12 7.02 3.73 10.17
N TRP A 13 7.25 2.48 10.56
CA TRP A 13 6.50 1.35 10.06
C TRP A 13 6.36 0.23 11.09
N ALA A 14 5.33 -0.60 10.93
CA ALA A 14 5.21 -1.85 11.67
C ALA A 14 4.62 -2.96 10.80
N VAL A 15 5.21 -4.14 10.93
CA VAL A 15 4.81 -5.39 10.28
C VAL A 15 4.71 -6.49 11.33
N SER A 16 4.23 -7.67 10.96
CA SER A 16 4.19 -8.79 11.91
C SER A 16 5.60 -9.18 12.35
N GLY A 17 5.91 -8.97 13.63
CA GLY A 17 7.17 -9.38 14.25
C GLY A 17 8.26 -8.30 14.30
N ASP A 18 8.07 -7.15 13.64
CA ASP A 18 9.05 -6.07 13.63
C ASP A 18 8.40 -4.69 13.52
N GLN A 19 9.04 -3.67 14.08
CA GLN A 19 8.57 -2.29 14.06
C GLN A 19 9.71 -1.30 14.21
N ARG A 20 9.55 -0.13 13.60
CA ARG A 20 10.54 0.94 13.64
C ARG A 20 9.88 2.31 13.70
N ASP A 21 10.39 3.17 14.57
CA ASP A 21 10.02 4.59 14.66
C ASP A 21 8.49 4.79 14.79
N ILE A 22 7.85 4.01 15.68
CA ILE A 22 6.38 3.98 15.85
C ILE A 22 5.78 5.26 16.46
N ASP A 23 6.63 6.16 16.95
CA ASP A 23 6.34 7.49 17.46
C ASP A 23 6.32 8.56 16.35
N ALA A 24 6.67 8.19 15.12
CA ALA A 24 6.64 9.09 13.97
C ALA A 24 5.22 9.57 13.62
N ARG A 25 5.14 10.70 12.91
CA ARG A 25 3.85 11.30 12.50
C ARG A 25 3.08 10.42 11.50
N ILE A 26 3.78 9.71 10.63
CA ILE A 26 3.20 8.84 9.61
C ILE A 26 3.66 7.41 9.87
N ILE A 27 2.74 6.48 10.09
CA ILE A 27 3.08 5.08 10.33
C ILE A 27 2.52 4.21 9.21
N TYR A 28 3.41 3.51 8.50
CA TYR A 28 3.04 2.49 7.53
C TYR A 28 2.76 1.17 8.25
N LEU A 29 1.61 0.56 7.98
CA LEU A 29 1.13 -0.63 8.65
C LEU A 29 0.70 -1.66 7.62
N THR A 30 1.07 -2.92 7.83
CA THR A 30 0.44 -4.02 7.10
C THR A 30 -1.05 -4.08 7.43
N ASP A 31 -1.87 -4.43 6.43
CA ASP A 31 -3.32 -4.62 6.56
C ASP A 31 -3.68 -5.59 7.71
N GLY A 32 -2.91 -6.66 7.90
CA GLY A 32 -3.12 -7.65 8.96
C GLY A 32 -2.95 -7.07 10.37
N LEU A 33 -1.99 -6.16 10.56
CA LEU A 33 -1.82 -5.45 11.83
C LEU A 33 -2.94 -4.43 12.06
N LEU A 34 -3.34 -3.70 11.02
CA LEU A 34 -4.46 -2.76 11.12
C LEU A 34 -5.75 -3.50 11.50
N LYS A 35 -6.05 -4.62 10.83
CA LYS A 35 -7.17 -5.51 11.17
C LYS A 35 -7.13 -5.91 12.64
N LYS A 36 -5.97 -6.36 13.15
CA LYS A 36 -5.81 -6.74 14.56
C LYS A 36 -6.13 -5.59 15.52
N ARG A 37 -5.72 -4.36 15.17
CA ARG A 37 -6.05 -3.16 15.95
C ARG A 37 -7.55 -2.85 15.92
N LEU A 38 -8.18 -2.91 14.75
CA LEU A 38 -9.62 -2.64 14.57
C LEU A 38 -10.51 -3.66 15.29
N LEU A 39 -10.12 -4.94 15.32
CA LEU A 39 -10.81 -5.97 16.10
C LEU A 39 -10.86 -5.63 17.59
N ASN A 40 -9.85 -4.92 18.11
CA ASN A 40 -9.82 -4.39 19.48
C ASN A 40 -10.09 -2.87 19.49
N TYR A 41 -11.22 -2.46 18.93
CA TYR A 41 -11.55 -1.04 18.71
C TYR A 41 -11.48 -0.19 20.00
N LYS A 42 -11.83 -0.73 21.17
CA LYS A 42 -11.78 0.00 22.45
C LYS A 42 -10.36 0.45 22.78
N ASN A 43 -9.38 -0.44 22.63
CA ASN A 43 -7.99 -0.10 22.87
C ASN A 43 -7.43 0.74 21.72
N PHE A 44 -7.82 0.43 20.49
CA PHE A 44 -7.43 1.22 19.32
C PHE A 44 -7.79 2.70 19.45
N ILE A 45 -9.03 3.01 19.84
CA ILE A 45 -9.51 4.40 20.01
C ILE A 45 -8.79 5.08 21.16
N LYS A 46 -8.61 4.39 22.31
CA LYS A 46 -7.87 4.94 23.46
C LYS A 46 -6.41 5.26 23.14
N ASN A 47 -5.81 4.50 22.23
CA ASN A 47 -4.43 4.65 21.81
C ASN A 47 -4.27 5.57 20.59
N LEU A 48 -5.35 6.20 20.10
CA LEU A 48 -5.21 7.22 19.07
C LEU A 48 -4.43 8.41 19.66
N PRO A 49 -3.44 8.96 18.94
CA PRO A 49 -2.69 10.11 19.42
C PRO A 49 -3.62 11.27 19.75
N ASP A 50 -3.48 11.86 20.95
CA ASP A 50 -4.14 13.11 21.27
C ASP A 50 -3.45 14.24 20.49
N ASN A 51 -4.06 14.60 19.35
CA ASN A 51 -3.48 15.53 18.38
C ASN A 51 -4.19 16.88 18.40
N ASN A 52 -4.40 17.46 19.60
CA ASN A 52 -5.03 18.78 19.77
C ASN A 52 -6.34 18.90 18.96
N ASN A 53 -7.27 17.97 19.14
CA ASN A 53 -8.54 17.86 18.42
C ASN A 53 -8.45 17.61 16.90
N LYS A 54 -7.27 17.25 16.36
CA LYS A 54 -7.15 16.83 14.96
C LYS A 54 -7.45 15.34 14.82
N PRO A 55 -8.24 14.93 13.81
CA PRO A 55 -8.54 13.53 13.60
C PRO A 55 -7.29 12.76 13.14
N THR A 56 -7.17 11.51 13.60
CA THR A 56 -6.22 10.55 13.01
C THR A 56 -6.70 10.17 11.62
N VAL A 57 -5.82 10.11 10.62
CA VAL A 57 -6.20 9.73 9.26
C VAL A 57 -5.72 8.31 8.97
N PHE A 58 -6.64 7.42 8.60
CA PHE A 58 -6.33 6.09 8.10
C PHE A 58 -6.32 6.12 6.59
N PHE A 59 -5.20 5.70 5.99
CA PHE A 59 -5.05 5.58 4.55
C PHE A 59 -5.00 4.09 4.20
N LEU A 60 -6.02 3.60 3.51
CA LEU A 60 -6.05 2.25 2.95
C LEU A 60 -5.63 2.34 1.49
N ASP A 61 -4.44 1.83 1.18
CA ASP A 61 -3.88 1.84 -0.18
C ASP A 61 -4.11 0.53 -0.91
N GLU A 62 -3.96 0.54 -2.23
CA GLU A 62 -4.00 -0.65 -3.10
C GLU A 62 -5.28 -1.52 -2.91
N VAL A 63 -6.42 -0.91 -2.61
CA VAL A 63 -7.67 -1.65 -2.29
C VAL A 63 -8.18 -2.53 -3.45
N HIS A 64 -7.68 -2.33 -4.67
CA HIS A 64 -7.98 -3.19 -5.81
C HIS A 64 -7.35 -4.60 -5.72
N GLU A 65 -6.34 -4.82 -4.86
CA GLU A 65 -5.81 -6.16 -4.64
C GLU A 65 -6.82 -7.09 -3.93
N ARG A 66 -7.85 -6.51 -3.29
CA ARG A 66 -8.95 -7.25 -2.63
C ARG A 66 -8.44 -8.33 -1.66
N SER A 67 -7.37 -8.02 -0.92
CA SER A 67 -6.88 -8.90 0.13
C SER A 67 -7.97 -9.11 1.20
N ILE A 68 -8.04 -10.31 1.77
CA ILE A 68 -9.00 -10.61 2.85
C ILE A 68 -8.85 -9.66 4.03
N ASN A 69 -7.63 -9.23 4.35
CA ASN A 69 -7.37 -8.32 5.45
C ASN A 69 -7.88 -6.91 5.14
N ILE A 70 -7.70 -6.42 3.91
CA ILE A 70 -8.22 -5.11 3.47
C ILE A 70 -9.75 -5.11 3.51
N ASP A 71 -10.40 -6.12 2.94
CA ASP A 71 -11.87 -6.24 2.93
C ASP A 71 -12.42 -6.28 4.38
N LEU A 72 -11.74 -7.01 5.28
CA LEU A 72 -12.08 -7.01 6.71
C LEU A 72 -11.88 -5.65 7.38
N CYS A 73 -10.78 -4.93 7.07
CA CYS A 73 -10.56 -3.58 7.61
C CYS A 73 -11.68 -2.63 7.17
N ILE A 74 -12.05 -2.66 5.89
CA ILE A 74 -13.12 -1.84 5.31
C ILE A 74 -14.45 -2.15 6.01
N ALA A 75 -14.80 -3.43 6.16
CA ALA A 75 -16.02 -3.85 6.84
C ALA A 75 -16.04 -3.42 8.33
N LEU A 76 -14.91 -3.58 9.04
CA LEU A 76 -14.78 -3.18 10.43
C LEU A 76 -14.90 -1.65 10.60
N PHE A 77 -14.31 -0.87 9.70
CA PHE A 77 -14.47 0.58 9.70
C PHE A 77 -15.92 1.01 9.44
N ALA A 78 -16.58 0.43 8.43
CA ALA A 78 -17.98 0.74 8.14
C ALA A 78 -18.88 0.40 9.33
N ARG A 79 -18.67 -0.77 9.96
CA ARG A 79 -19.37 -1.17 11.18
C ARG A 79 -19.12 -0.18 12.32
N LEU A 80 -17.85 0.17 12.54
CA LEU A 80 -17.44 1.08 13.60
C LEU A 80 -18.08 2.47 13.43
N LEU A 81 -18.06 3.04 12.22
CA LEU A 81 -18.68 4.33 11.92
C LEU A 81 -20.22 4.30 12.05
N THR A 82 -20.83 3.13 11.83
CA THR A 82 -22.28 2.92 11.96
C THR A 82 -22.70 2.81 13.43
N GLU A 83 -22.03 1.95 14.21
CA GLU A 83 -22.37 1.65 15.60
C GLU A 83 -21.91 2.74 16.58
N LYS A 84 -20.91 3.55 16.20
CA LYS A 84 -20.26 4.54 17.06
C LYS A 84 -20.20 5.91 16.36
N PRO A 85 -21.33 6.63 16.25
CA PRO A 85 -21.33 7.95 15.63
C PRO A 85 -20.48 8.98 16.39
N GLU A 86 -20.29 8.80 17.70
CA GLU A 86 -19.56 9.72 18.59
C GLU A 86 -18.06 9.81 18.31
N ILE A 87 -17.47 8.82 17.63
CA ILE A 87 -16.03 8.78 17.33
C ILE A 87 -15.70 9.24 15.90
N ARG A 88 -16.71 9.60 15.09
CA ARG A 88 -16.52 10.05 13.70
C ARG A 88 -15.67 11.31 13.58
N SER A 89 -15.62 12.14 14.63
CA SER A 89 -14.75 13.32 14.70
C SER A 89 -13.29 12.99 15.03
N GLN A 90 -13.01 11.79 15.56
CA GLN A 90 -11.68 11.39 16.02
C GLN A 90 -10.80 10.83 14.90
N PHE A 91 -11.40 10.37 13.79
CA PHE A 91 -10.63 9.88 12.66
C PHE A 91 -11.31 10.10 11.30
N LYS A 92 -10.49 10.08 10.25
CA LYS A 92 -10.92 10.10 8.84
C LYS A 92 -10.36 8.87 8.13
N ILE A 93 -11.01 8.44 7.05
CA ILE A 93 -10.57 7.31 6.22
C ILE A 93 -10.39 7.82 4.80
N ILE A 94 -9.23 7.51 4.20
CA ILE A 94 -8.94 7.68 2.79
C ILE A 94 -8.73 6.30 2.20
N ILE A 95 -9.42 6.02 1.09
CA ILE A 95 -9.32 4.76 0.36
C ILE A 95 -8.74 5.08 -1.00
N SER A 96 -7.57 4.51 -1.30
CA SER A 96 -6.86 4.64 -2.56
C SER A 96 -6.91 3.31 -3.32
N SER A 97 -7.14 3.41 -4.62
CA SER A 97 -7.20 2.27 -5.52
C SER A 97 -7.00 2.70 -6.97
N ALA A 98 -6.22 1.93 -7.74
CA ALA A 98 -6.07 2.13 -9.17
C ALA A 98 -7.36 1.77 -9.95
N THR A 99 -8.09 0.76 -9.47
CA THR A 99 -9.36 0.29 -10.05
C THR A 99 -10.37 0.07 -8.94
N LEU A 100 -10.94 1.15 -8.40
CA LEU A 100 -11.86 1.08 -7.28
C LEU A 100 -13.14 0.31 -7.63
N ASP A 101 -13.38 -0.80 -6.93
CA ASP A 101 -14.64 -1.53 -7.01
C ASP A 101 -15.79 -0.67 -6.44
N PRO A 102 -16.90 -0.46 -7.18
CA PRO A 102 -18.00 0.40 -6.75
C PRO A 102 -18.72 -0.09 -5.49
N THR A 103 -18.53 -1.34 -5.07
CA THR A 103 -19.06 -1.88 -3.82
C THR A 103 -18.42 -1.23 -2.58
N VAL A 104 -17.15 -0.83 -2.66
CA VAL A 104 -16.41 -0.21 -1.56
C VAL A 104 -17.05 1.12 -1.12
N PRO A 105 -17.23 2.14 -1.99
CA PRO A 105 -17.86 3.38 -1.57
C PRO A 105 -19.35 3.22 -1.27
N LYS A 106 -20.06 2.27 -1.90
CA LYS A 106 -21.47 1.97 -1.56
C LYS A 106 -21.64 1.56 -0.10
N LEU A 107 -20.69 0.82 0.48
CA LEU A 107 -20.72 0.43 1.88
C LEU A 107 -20.80 1.65 2.82
N PHE A 108 -20.05 2.71 2.53
CA PHE A 108 -20.01 3.92 3.35
C PHE A 108 -21.17 4.87 3.06
N ARG A 109 -21.66 4.94 1.82
CA ARG A 109 -22.81 5.79 1.44
C ARG A 109 -24.10 5.42 2.19
N ASN A 110 -24.23 4.16 2.62
CA ASN A 110 -25.39 3.70 3.39
C ASN A 110 -25.37 4.15 4.86
N ILE A 111 -24.28 4.77 5.32
CA ILE A 111 -24.13 5.22 6.71
C ILE A 111 -24.71 6.63 6.84
N SER A 112 -25.76 6.77 7.66
CA SER A 112 -26.44 8.04 7.88
C SER A 112 -25.48 9.12 8.39
N GLN A 113 -25.57 10.33 7.81
CA GLN A 113 -24.76 11.51 8.15
C GLN A 113 -23.25 11.33 7.94
N LEU A 114 -22.82 10.39 7.08
CA LEU A 114 -21.42 10.24 6.68
C LEU A 114 -21.19 10.94 5.33
N THR A 115 -20.20 11.84 5.28
CA THR A 115 -19.76 12.44 4.02
C THR A 115 -18.79 11.51 3.31
N VAL A 116 -19.14 11.08 2.10
CA VAL A 116 -18.28 10.28 1.22
C VAL A 116 -17.95 11.11 -0.02
N GLY A 117 -16.66 11.43 -0.18
CA GLY A 117 -16.15 12.09 -1.38
C GLY A 117 -15.37 11.10 -2.24
N GLU A 118 -15.45 11.28 -3.55
CA GLU A 118 -14.63 10.56 -4.52
C GLU A 118 -13.87 11.58 -5.36
N PHE A 119 -12.58 11.32 -5.61
CA PHE A 119 -11.79 12.07 -6.56
C PHE A 119 -11.00 11.08 -7.41
N ALA A 120 -11.01 11.29 -8.72
CA ALA A 120 -10.20 10.51 -9.64
C ALA A 120 -9.08 11.41 -10.17
N LYS A 121 -7.84 10.94 -10.10
CA LYS A 121 -6.76 11.57 -10.86
C LYS A 121 -6.97 11.17 -12.32
N PRO A 122 -6.99 12.12 -13.28
CA PRO A 122 -7.15 11.76 -14.68
C PRO A 122 -6.05 10.77 -15.08
N MET A 123 -6.43 9.69 -15.77
CA MET A 123 -5.46 8.81 -16.39
C MET A 123 -4.63 9.64 -17.37
N LEU A 124 -3.36 9.84 -17.02
CA LEU A 124 -2.36 10.16 -18.03
C LEU A 124 -2.34 8.92 -18.92
N GLY A 125 -2.86 9.05 -20.14
CA GLY A 125 -2.77 7.99 -21.15
C GLY A 125 -1.31 7.57 -21.36
N THR A 126 -1.08 6.53 -22.15
CA THR A 126 0.28 6.04 -22.41
C THR A 126 1.14 7.17 -22.99
N LEU A 127 2.04 7.74 -22.19
CA LEU A 127 2.90 8.85 -22.59
C LEU A 127 3.87 8.44 -23.71
N CYS A 128 4.10 7.13 -23.85
CA CYS A 128 4.94 6.52 -24.86
C CYS A 128 4.19 5.37 -25.56
N PRO A 129 4.41 5.13 -26.85
CA PRO A 129 3.87 3.96 -27.54
C PRO A 129 4.38 2.68 -26.88
N VAL A 130 3.48 1.72 -26.62
CA VAL A 130 3.82 0.42 -26.04
C VAL A 130 3.75 -0.64 -27.13
N THR A 131 4.87 -1.28 -27.42
CA THR A 131 4.94 -2.46 -28.29
C THR A 131 4.75 -3.71 -27.43
N LYS A 132 3.75 -4.53 -27.74
CA LYS A 132 3.54 -5.84 -27.11
C LYS A 132 4.08 -6.93 -28.03
N CYS A 133 4.90 -7.82 -27.50
CA CYS A 133 5.41 -8.98 -28.21
C CYS A 133 5.10 -10.23 -27.39
N GLU A 134 4.29 -11.14 -27.92
CA GLU A 134 4.02 -12.42 -27.27
C GLU A 134 5.12 -13.43 -27.62
N ARG A 135 5.76 -13.99 -26.60
CA ARG A 135 6.76 -15.05 -26.73
C ARG A 135 6.35 -16.20 -25.82
N THR A 136 5.93 -17.33 -26.38
CA THR A 136 5.49 -18.50 -25.62
C THR A 136 6.65 -19.47 -25.41
N ASN A 137 6.77 -20.03 -24.21
CA ASN A 137 7.77 -21.03 -23.83
C ASN A 137 9.25 -20.60 -23.93
N GLU A 138 9.54 -19.31 -24.07
CA GLU A 138 10.91 -18.81 -24.00
C GLU A 138 11.40 -18.74 -22.54
N ASN A 139 12.66 -19.11 -22.31
CA ASN A 139 13.28 -18.95 -21.01
C ASN A 139 13.45 -17.45 -20.69
N ILE A 140 13.03 -17.04 -19.50
CA ILE A 140 13.08 -15.63 -19.06
C ILE A 140 14.52 -15.08 -19.09
N LEU A 141 15.52 -15.88 -18.72
CA LEU A 141 16.92 -15.46 -18.70
C LEU A 141 17.44 -15.16 -20.10
N ASP A 142 17.11 -16.00 -21.09
CA ASP A 142 17.51 -15.81 -22.48
C ASP A 142 16.89 -14.52 -23.04
N LEU A 143 15.60 -14.30 -22.75
CA LEU A 143 14.90 -13.08 -23.17
C LEU A 143 15.51 -11.82 -22.52
N VAL A 144 15.79 -11.87 -21.22
CA VAL A 144 16.44 -10.75 -20.52
C VAL A 144 17.83 -10.48 -21.09
N GLN A 145 18.61 -11.51 -21.42
CA GLN A 145 19.92 -11.34 -22.07
C GLN A 145 19.80 -10.74 -23.47
N GLU A 146 18.84 -11.19 -24.28
CA GLU A 146 18.57 -10.63 -25.60
C GLU A 146 18.24 -9.13 -25.49
N LEU A 147 17.33 -8.78 -24.56
CA LEU A 147 16.96 -7.39 -24.31
C LEU A 147 18.14 -6.58 -23.81
N CYS A 148 18.96 -7.13 -22.89
CA CYS A 148 20.18 -6.49 -22.40
C CYS A 148 21.18 -6.18 -23.53
N LYS A 149 21.29 -7.02 -24.56
CA LYS A 149 22.15 -6.79 -25.73
C LYS A 149 21.61 -5.71 -26.67
N LYS A 150 20.28 -5.55 -26.73
CA LYS A 150 19.59 -4.59 -27.61
C LYS A 150 19.32 -3.24 -26.96
N ARG A 151 19.40 -3.15 -25.64
CA ARG A 151 19.03 -1.95 -24.87
C ARG A 151 20.01 -0.79 -25.12
N GLN A 152 19.50 0.43 -25.09
CA GLN A 152 20.31 1.64 -25.03
C GLN A 152 20.82 1.91 -23.61
N ARG A 153 21.78 2.81 -23.46
CA ARG A 153 22.49 3.06 -22.18
C ARG A 153 21.57 3.38 -20.99
N TYR A 154 20.40 3.96 -21.24
CA TYR A 154 19.45 4.40 -20.21
C TYR A 154 18.18 3.56 -20.13
N ASP A 155 18.09 2.50 -20.94
CA ASP A 155 16.94 1.61 -20.93
C ASP A 155 16.98 0.71 -19.69
N GLN A 156 15.82 0.55 -19.06
CA GLN A 156 15.64 -0.33 -17.91
C GLN A 156 14.75 -1.52 -18.30
N ILE A 157 15.04 -2.67 -17.72
CA ILE A 157 14.26 -3.90 -17.91
C ILE A 157 13.59 -4.23 -16.58
N LEU A 158 12.27 -4.29 -16.57
CA LEU A 158 11.47 -4.81 -15.45
C LEU A 158 10.97 -6.21 -15.83
N CYS A 159 11.35 -7.20 -15.04
CA CYS A 159 10.96 -8.59 -15.24
C CYS A 159 10.05 -9.02 -14.08
N PHE A 160 8.89 -9.59 -14.40
CA PHE A 160 7.97 -10.17 -13.43
C PHE A 160 8.15 -11.69 -13.41
N VAL A 161 8.43 -12.24 -12.23
CA VAL A 161 8.60 -13.68 -11.99
C VAL A 161 7.66 -14.11 -10.88
N SER A 162 7.42 -15.42 -10.74
CA SER A 162 6.30 -15.91 -9.94
C SER A 162 6.58 -16.00 -8.44
N SER A 163 7.86 -16.03 -8.04
CA SER A 163 8.23 -16.18 -6.63
C SER A 163 9.55 -15.52 -6.25
N VAL A 164 9.74 -15.28 -4.95
CA VAL A 164 11.01 -14.78 -4.39
C VAL A 164 12.15 -15.77 -4.63
N SER A 165 11.87 -17.08 -4.64
CA SER A 165 12.90 -18.10 -4.94
C SER A 165 13.40 -17.97 -6.37
N GLU A 166 12.48 -17.78 -7.32
CA GLU A 166 12.83 -17.54 -8.73
C GLU A 166 13.59 -16.22 -8.90
N VAL A 167 13.16 -15.14 -8.23
CA VAL A 167 13.92 -13.87 -8.21
C VAL A 167 15.36 -14.12 -7.80
N ASN A 168 15.57 -14.76 -6.65
CA ASN A 168 16.91 -15.01 -6.12
C ASN A 168 17.75 -15.88 -7.05
N GLN A 169 17.15 -16.92 -7.66
CA GLN A 169 17.83 -17.79 -8.60
C GLN A 169 18.23 -17.04 -9.87
N TYR A 170 17.30 -16.28 -10.47
CA TYR A 170 17.57 -15.56 -11.70
C TYR A 170 18.55 -14.40 -11.49
N CYS A 171 18.49 -13.68 -10.38
CA CYS A 171 19.48 -12.66 -10.05
C CYS A 171 20.89 -13.26 -9.98
N ARG A 172 21.08 -14.40 -9.30
CA ARG A 172 22.38 -15.10 -9.23
C ARG A 172 22.87 -15.53 -10.61
N LEU A 173 22.02 -16.17 -11.39
CA LEU A 173 22.38 -16.63 -12.74
C LEU A 173 22.74 -15.45 -13.65
N LEU A 174 22.01 -14.33 -13.56
CA LEU A 174 22.33 -13.12 -14.32
C LEU A 174 23.66 -12.50 -13.88
N GLU A 175 23.96 -12.48 -12.58
CA GLU A 175 25.27 -12.02 -12.06
C GLU A 175 26.41 -12.90 -12.60
N GLU A 176 26.29 -14.23 -12.51
CA GLU A 176 27.29 -15.18 -13.02
C GLU A 176 27.56 -15.00 -14.52
N ILE A 177 26.48 -14.85 -15.30
CA ILE A 177 26.58 -14.65 -16.75
C ILE A 177 27.21 -13.29 -17.08
N SER A 178 26.93 -12.25 -16.29
CA SER A 178 27.49 -10.92 -16.48
C SER A 178 28.98 -10.80 -16.11
N HIS A 179 29.47 -11.62 -15.18
CA HIS A 179 30.87 -11.64 -14.76
C HIS A 179 31.75 -12.56 -15.63
N GLY A 180 31.14 -13.45 -16.40
CA GLY A 180 31.82 -14.35 -17.35
C GLY A 180 32.09 -13.75 -18.74
N THR A 181 31.74 -12.48 -18.96
CA THR A 181 31.98 -11.69 -20.18
C THR A 181 32.85 -10.48 -19.88
#